data_AF-T0RHA7-F1
#
_entry.id   AF-T0RHA7-F1
#
_cell.length_a   1.000
_cell.length_b   1.000
_cell.length_c   1.000
_cell.angle_alpha   90.00
_cell.angle_beta   90.00
_cell.angle_gamma   90.00
#
_symmetry.space_group_name_H-M   'P 1'
#
loop_
_entity.id
_entity.type
_entity.pdbx_description
1 polymer ?
#
loop_
_entity_poly.entity_id
_entity_poly.type
_entity_poly.pdbx_seq_one_letter_code
_entity_poly.pdbx_strand_id
1 'polypeptide(L)'
;MAAEGLEVLALRLDQVKARAKYVASLKTWCKELSVHGRLLTRGSLHLVLLEGSASGLDALIARYASEPIDENAAGEMVKDSMFDVLGRQPRTGDATFQGFVDLQVLNDAMMDKLFVQDWGADAAWIAEARTTDRSKRFIARRDAAKLKRKQERQKLAQERDAKKAAKREAKKLEEGGADASDHDNDGTAEATVQVEASETPVVPSPALTSTKDAMQPEVEPKKTEPSHPSKAAQPTKAKHEQPPKAKQSQQPKAKQSQQPKAKQTQQPKAKQAQPNQSQSKKGQKKPFQKKGPPQKPGPSKKRSLDPWAAPEAASHGAPSFSMGAKKKARANPKSKP
;
A
#
# COMPACT_ATOMS: atom_id res chain seq x y z
N MET A 1 -2.70 -24.37 -28.51
CA MET A 1 -2.17 -22.99 -28.50
C MET A 1 -3.32 -22.10 -28.08
N ALA A 2 -3.33 -21.63 -26.83
CA ALA A 2 -4.36 -20.70 -26.38
C ALA A 2 -4.20 -19.41 -27.17
N ALA A 3 -5.26 -18.94 -27.83
CA ALA A 3 -5.25 -17.61 -28.42
C ALA A 3 -4.85 -16.63 -27.31
N GLU A 4 -3.75 -15.90 -27.50
CA GLU A 4 -3.31 -14.87 -26.57
C GLU A 4 -4.38 -13.79 -26.54
N GLY A 5 -5.36 -13.98 -25.67
CA GLY A 5 -6.43 -13.04 -25.44
C GLY A 5 -5.86 -11.76 -24.84
N LEU A 6 -6.45 -10.65 -25.24
CA LEU A 6 -6.19 -9.37 -24.61
C LEU A 6 -6.74 -9.42 -23.18
N GLU A 7 -5.97 -8.94 -22.21
CA GLU A 7 -6.38 -8.92 -20.82
C GLU A 7 -6.25 -7.52 -20.24
N VAL A 8 -7.07 -7.24 -19.24
CA VAL A 8 -7.02 -6.02 -18.45
C VAL A 8 -6.59 -6.37 -17.04
N LEU A 9 -5.65 -5.59 -16.52
CA LEU A 9 -5.11 -5.70 -15.16
C LEU A 9 -5.25 -4.36 -14.45
N ALA A 10 -5.86 -4.37 -13.28
CA ALA A 10 -5.92 -3.21 -12.40
C ALA A 10 -4.95 -3.36 -11.23
N LEU A 11 -4.10 -2.36 -11.06
CA LEU A 11 -3.15 -2.26 -9.96
C LEU A 11 -3.50 -1.04 -9.11
N ARG A 12 -3.36 -1.20 -7.80
CA ARG A 12 -3.34 -0.08 -6.85
C ARG A 12 -1.91 0.17 -6.42
N LEU A 13 -1.47 1.42 -6.56
CA LEU A 13 -0.17 1.88 -6.08
C LEU A 13 -0.36 2.61 -4.75
N ASP A 14 0.54 2.38 -3.81
CA ASP A 14 0.46 2.99 -2.47
C ASP A 14 1.02 4.42 -2.46
N GLN A 15 2.17 4.64 -3.09
CA GLN A 15 2.79 5.97 -3.20
C GLN A 15 3.47 6.15 -4.54
N VAL A 16 3.38 7.37 -5.08
CA VAL A 16 4.12 7.79 -6.27
C VAL A 16 4.82 9.10 -5.93
N LYS A 17 6.07 9.03 -5.43
CA LYS A 17 6.78 10.23 -4.94
C LYS A 17 7.31 11.07 -6.08
N ALA A 18 8.08 10.46 -6.99
CA ALA A 18 8.68 11.14 -8.13
C ALA A 18 7.84 10.96 -9.40
N ARG A 19 6.57 11.43 -9.38
CA ARG A 19 5.57 11.15 -10.43
C ARG A 19 6.08 11.30 -11.86
N ALA A 20 6.78 12.39 -12.18
CA ALA A 20 7.28 12.61 -13.54
C ALA A 20 8.25 11.50 -14.00
N LYS A 21 9.17 11.08 -13.12
CA LYS A 21 10.13 10.01 -13.38
C LYS A 21 9.44 8.65 -13.40
N TYR A 22 8.55 8.41 -12.43
CA TYR A 22 7.76 7.20 -12.33
C TYR A 22 6.95 6.95 -13.61
N VAL A 23 6.21 7.96 -14.08
CA VAL A 23 5.41 7.90 -15.30
C VAL A 23 6.30 7.74 -16.54
N ALA A 24 7.47 8.37 -16.58
CA ALA A 24 8.41 8.18 -17.69
C ALA A 24 8.92 6.73 -17.77
N SER A 25 9.33 6.15 -16.64
CA SER A 25 9.75 4.75 -16.55
C SER A 25 8.62 3.80 -16.95
N LEU A 26 7.41 4.03 -16.42
CA LEU A 26 6.25 3.20 -16.73
C LEU A 26 5.85 3.28 -18.20
N LYS A 27 5.95 4.46 -18.83
CA LYS A 27 5.76 4.65 -20.28
C LYS A 27 6.76 3.84 -21.09
N THR A 28 8.04 3.85 -20.69
CA THR A 28 9.10 3.08 -21.34
C THR A 28 8.81 1.58 -21.24
N TRP A 29 8.48 1.09 -20.04
CA TRP A 29 8.14 -0.33 -19.84
C TRP A 29 6.91 -0.76 -20.64
N CYS A 30 5.85 0.04 -20.64
CA CYS A 30 4.64 -0.21 -21.43
C CYS A 30 4.97 -0.29 -22.92
N LYS A 31 5.80 0.62 -23.44
CA LYS A 31 6.23 0.63 -24.85
C LYS A 31 7.04 -0.63 -25.21
N GLU A 32 7.99 -1.02 -24.36
CA GLU A 32 8.84 -2.19 -24.61
C GLU A 32 8.06 -3.50 -24.58
N LEU A 33 7.07 -3.61 -23.69
CA LEU A 33 6.24 -4.80 -23.52
C LEU A 33 5.00 -4.80 -24.41
N SER A 34 4.81 -3.77 -25.25
CA SER A 34 3.59 -3.55 -26.05
C SER A 34 2.30 -3.60 -25.22
N VAL A 35 2.38 -3.13 -23.98
CA VAL A 35 1.24 -2.99 -23.07
C VAL A 35 0.76 -1.54 -23.13
N HIS A 36 -0.55 -1.35 -23.07
CA HIS A 36 -1.18 -0.04 -22.97
C HIS A 36 -1.67 0.20 -21.56
N GLY A 37 -1.80 1.46 -21.18
CA GLY A 37 -2.21 1.75 -19.81
C GLY A 37 -2.66 3.16 -19.53
N ARG A 38 -3.26 3.31 -18.36
CA ARG A 38 -3.74 4.57 -17.82
C ARG A 38 -3.40 4.62 -16.34
N LEU A 39 -2.71 5.66 -15.90
CA LEU A 39 -2.54 5.98 -14.48
C LEU A 39 -3.58 7.04 -14.10
N LEU A 40 -4.33 6.76 -13.04
CA LEU A 40 -5.36 7.64 -12.50
C LEU A 40 -5.04 7.93 -11.04
N THR A 41 -4.84 9.22 -10.73
CA THR A 41 -4.51 9.66 -9.37
C THR A 41 -5.59 10.57 -8.82
N ARG A 42 -6.03 10.29 -7.59
CA ARG A 42 -6.91 11.15 -6.78
C ARG A 42 -6.42 11.15 -5.34
N GLY A 43 -5.91 12.29 -4.86
CA GLY A 43 -5.38 12.40 -3.50
C GLY A 43 -4.26 11.37 -3.25
N SER A 44 -4.48 10.48 -2.28
CA SER A 44 -3.59 9.36 -1.94
C SER A 44 -3.86 8.08 -2.74
N LEU A 45 -4.95 8.03 -3.51
CA LEU A 45 -5.31 6.85 -4.28
C LEU A 45 -4.71 6.92 -5.69
N HIS A 46 -3.86 5.96 -6.01
CA HIS A 46 -3.22 5.80 -7.31
C HIS A 46 -3.64 4.46 -7.91
N LEU A 47 -4.29 4.50 -9.07
CA LEU A 47 -4.77 3.32 -9.79
C LEU A 47 -4.11 3.27 -11.16
N VAL A 48 -3.60 2.11 -11.53
CA VAL A 48 -3.08 1.84 -12.87
C VAL A 48 -3.96 0.78 -13.50
N LEU A 49 -4.51 1.08 -14.66
CA LEU A 49 -5.21 0.12 -15.51
C LEU A 49 -4.34 -0.18 -16.71
N LEU A 50 -4.10 -1.47 -16.96
CA LEU A 50 -3.21 -1.95 -18.00
C LEU A 50 -4.00 -2.87 -18.92
N GLU A 51 -3.69 -2.85 -20.20
CA GLU A 51 -4.32 -3.65 -21.24
C GLU A 51 -3.23 -4.19 -22.17
N GLY A 52 -3.20 -5.49 -22.41
CA GLY A 52 -2.18 -6.11 -23.25
C GLY A 52 -2.29 -7.62 -23.26
N SER A 53 -1.27 -8.30 -23.82
CA SER A 53 -1.16 -9.75 -23.74
C SER A 53 -0.89 -10.19 -22.30
N ALA A 54 -1.35 -11.39 -21.95
CA ALA A 54 -1.09 -11.99 -20.64
C ALA A 54 0.41 -11.97 -20.29
N SER A 55 1.27 -12.37 -21.24
CA SER A 55 2.73 -12.38 -21.11
C SER A 55 3.32 -10.99 -20.87
N GLY A 56 2.83 -9.96 -21.56
CA GLY A 56 3.27 -8.58 -21.38
C GLY A 56 2.89 -8.02 -20.00
N LEU A 57 1.69 -8.33 -19.52
CA LEU A 57 1.23 -7.92 -18.19
C LEU A 57 2.03 -8.61 -17.09
N ASP A 58 2.29 -9.92 -17.21
CA ASP A 58 3.08 -10.67 -16.25
C ASP A 58 4.54 -10.20 -16.23
N ALA A 59 5.12 -9.89 -17.39
CA ALA A 59 6.45 -9.29 -17.48
C ALA A 59 6.50 -7.91 -16.83
N LEU A 60 5.45 -7.09 -16.96
CA LEU A 60 5.38 -5.79 -16.31
C LEU A 60 5.29 -5.92 -14.77
N ILE A 61 4.49 -6.86 -14.26
CA ILE A 61 4.44 -7.16 -12.82
C ILE A 61 5.81 -7.64 -12.33
N ALA A 62 6.51 -8.47 -13.11
CA ALA A 62 7.86 -8.91 -12.77
C ALA A 62 8.84 -7.73 -12.70
N ARG A 63 8.76 -6.76 -13.62
CA ARG A 63 9.58 -5.54 -13.59
C ARG A 63 9.34 -4.70 -12.35
N TYR A 64 8.09 -4.57 -11.90
CA TYR A 64 7.77 -3.91 -10.63
C TYR A 64 8.52 -4.55 -9.43
N ALA A 65 8.76 -5.86 -9.47
CA ALA A 65 9.51 -6.56 -8.43
C ALA A 65 11.04 -6.46 -8.58
N SER A 66 11.55 -6.38 -9.82
CA SER A 66 12.98 -6.43 -10.09
C SER A 66 13.64 -5.06 -10.23
N GLU A 67 12.98 -4.11 -10.88
CA GLU A 67 13.54 -2.82 -11.29
C GLU A 67 13.09 -1.67 -10.38
N PRO A 68 13.96 -0.67 -10.16
CA PRO A 68 13.60 0.52 -9.41
C PRO A 68 12.79 1.50 -10.29
N ILE A 69 11.69 2.01 -9.74
CA ILE A 69 10.76 2.89 -10.48
C ILE A 69 10.46 4.21 -9.76
N ASP A 70 10.54 4.23 -8.42
CA ASP A 70 10.26 5.43 -7.61
C ASP A 70 11.53 5.92 -6.90
N GLU A 71 11.47 7.12 -6.32
CA GLU A 71 12.57 7.70 -5.55
C GLU A 71 12.31 7.65 -4.04
N ASN A 72 13.36 7.32 -3.28
CA ASN A 72 13.30 7.43 -1.82
C ASN A 72 13.46 8.91 -1.39
N ALA A 73 13.39 9.16 -0.08
CA ALA A 73 13.58 10.51 0.46
C ALA A 73 15.00 11.08 0.23
N ALA A 74 15.96 10.22 -0.10
CA ALA A 74 17.33 10.61 -0.46
C ALA A 74 17.50 10.86 -1.98
N GLY A 75 16.45 10.68 -2.79
CA GLY A 75 16.50 10.83 -4.25
C GLY A 75 17.12 9.64 -4.97
N GLU A 76 17.32 8.50 -4.30
CA GLU A 76 17.81 7.28 -4.92
C GLU A 76 16.65 6.47 -5.48
N MET A 77 16.88 5.84 -6.64
CA MET A 77 15.91 4.98 -7.31
C MET A 77 15.71 3.68 -6.49
N VAL A 78 14.47 3.41 -6.07
CA VAL A 78 14.07 2.27 -5.25
C VAL A 78 12.96 1.47 -5.93
N LYS A 79 12.95 0.16 -5.66
CA LYS A 79 11.92 -0.76 -6.12
C LYS A 79 10.60 -0.47 -5.41
N ASP A 80 9.54 -0.31 -6.19
CA ASP A 80 8.19 -0.16 -5.66
C ASP A 80 7.59 -1.54 -5.38
N SER A 81 7.71 -1.98 -4.14
CA SER A 81 7.12 -3.25 -3.67
C SER A 81 5.68 -3.09 -3.17
N MET A 82 5.19 -1.85 -3.08
CA MET A 82 3.96 -1.50 -2.38
C MET A 82 2.80 -1.29 -3.36
N PHE A 83 2.53 -2.30 -4.17
CA PHE A 83 1.37 -2.33 -5.05
C PHE A 83 0.52 -3.57 -4.77
N ASP A 84 -0.78 -3.44 -4.99
CA ASP A 84 -1.71 -4.57 -4.96
C ASP A 84 -2.31 -4.79 -6.34
N VAL A 85 -2.48 -6.05 -6.70
CA VAL A 85 -3.30 -6.44 -7.85
C VAL A 85 -4.75 -6.46 -7.38
N LEU A 86 -5.58 -5.57 -7.92
CA LEU A 86 -7.01 -5.50 -7.59
C LEU A 86 -7.80 -6.58 -8.33
N GLY A 87 -7.42 -6.82 -9.59
CA GLY A 87 -8.05 -7.87 -10.38
C GLY A 87 -7.49 -7.92 -11.80
N ARG A 88 -7.82 -9.02 -12.47
CA ARG A 88 -7.44 -9.33 -13.85
C ARG A 88 -8.66 -9.91 -14.54
N GLN A 89 -8.94 -9.47 -15.77
CA GLN A 89 -10.08 -9.92 -16.54
C GLN A 89 -9.72 -10.05 -18.02
N PRO A 90 -10.11 -11.14 -18.69
CA PRO A 90 -9.98 -11.24 -20.14
C PRO A 90 -10.88 -10.20 -20.81
N ARG A 91 -10.34 -9.48 -21.77
CA ARG A 91 -11.06 -8.48 -22.56
C ARG A 91 -11.45 -9.08 -23.88
N THR A 92 -12.74 -9.01 -24.18
CA THR A 92 -13.28 -9.41 -25.48
C THR A 92 -13.31 -8.17 -26.37
N GLY A 93 -12.59 -8.20 -27.49
CA GLY A 93 -12.54 -7.12 -28.48
C GLY A 93 -11.16 -6.51 -28.66
N ASP A 94 -11.14 -5.37 -29.35
CA ASP A 94 -9.91 -4.62 -29.65
C ASP A 94 -9.40 -3.84 -28.44
N ALA A 95 -8.11 -3.52 -28.47
CA ALA A 95 -7.47 -2.71 -27.45
C ALA A 95 -8.14 -1.33 -27.36
N THR A 96 -8.68 -1.01 -26.19
CA THR A 96 -9.37 0.26 -25.93
C THR A 96 -8.38 1.38 -25.68
N PHE A 97 -7.22 1.06 -25.09
CA PHE A 97 -6.18 2.02 -24.81
C PHE A 97 -5.16 2.05 -25.95
N GLN A 98 -4.85 3.26 -26.40
CA GLN A 98 -3.67 3.52 -27.20
C GLN A 98 -2.60 4.17 -26.32
N GLY A 99 -1.45 3.52 -26.20
CA GLY A 99 -0.28 4.00 -25.44
C GLY A 99 -0.54 4.15 -23.94
N PHE A 100 0.25 5.01 -23.29
CA PHE A 100 0.17 5.25 -21.85
C PHE A 100 -0.13 6.73 -21.54
N VAL A 101 -1.17 6.97 -20.74
CA VAL A 101 -1.61 8.32 -20.33
C VAL A 101 -1.74 8.39 -18.82
N ASP A 102 -1.30 9.52 -18.26
CA ASP A 102 -1.43 9.85 -16.83
C ASP A 102 -2.51 10.92 -16.65
N LEU A 103 -3.47 10.66 -15.76
CA LEU A 103 -4.59 11.52 -15.45
C LEU A 103 -4.65 11.80 -13.94
N GLN A 104 -4.85 13.06 -13.59
CA GLN A 104 -5.16 13.47 -12.22
C GLN A 104 -6.60 13.97 -12.17
N VAL A 105 -7.42 13.35 -11.34
CA VAL A 105 -8.82 13.72 -11.19
C VAL A 105 -9.09 14.32 -9.83
N LEU A 106 -9.98 15.31 -9.80
CA LEU A 106 -10.35 16.01 -8.57
C LEU A 106 -11.49 15.33 -7.82
N ASN A 107 -12.39 14.65 -8.54
CA ASN A 107 -13.62 14.08 -7.99
C ASN A 107 -13.65 12.55 -8.15
N ASP A 108 -14.13 11.88 -7.12
CA ASP A 108 -14.38 10.42 -7.10
C ASP A 108 -15.38 10.00 -8.18
N ALA A 109 -16.42 10.81 -8.43
CA ALA A 109 -17.39 10.53 -9.48
C ALA A 109 -16.76 10.50 -10.89
N MET A 110 -15.76 11.36 -11.15
CA MET A 110 -15.00 11.31 -12.41
C MET A 110 -14.08 10.09 -12.47
N MET A 111 -13.53 9.67 -11.32
CA MET A 111 -12.74 8.45 -11.22
C MET A 111 -13.58 7.23 -11.58
N ASP A 112 -14.79 7.11 -11.01
CA ASP A 112 -15.70 6.01 -11.29
C ASP A 112 -16.15 6.01 -12.76
N LYS A 113 -16.49 7.19 -13.30
CA LYS A 113 -16.86 7.33 -14.71
C LYS A 113 -15.73 6.87 -15.64
N LEU A 114 -14.52 7.41 -15.48
CA LEU A 114 -13.39 7.07 -16.34
C LEU A 114 -13.00 5.60 -16.19
N PHE A 115 -12.83 5.14 -14.95
CA PHE A 115 -12.30 3.81 -14.66
C PHE A 115 -13.30 2.69 -15.03
N VAL A 116 -14.57 2.86 -14.67
CA VAL A 116 -15.60 1.82 -14.88
C VAL A 116 -16.26 1.99 -16.25
N GLN A 117 -16.76 3.19 -16.58
CA GLN A 117 -17.58 3.37 -17.79
C GLN A 117 -16.73 3.51 -19.05
N ASP A 118 -15.75 4.41 -19.04
CA ASP A 118 -14.97 4.72 -20.25
C ASP A 118 -13.89 3.66 -20.52
N TRP A 119 -13.33 3.07 -19.46
CA TRP A 119 -12.23 2.11 -19.57
C TRP A 119 -12.65 0.66 -19.41
N GLY A 120 -13.88 0.41 -18.93
CA GLY A 120 -14.45 -0.93 -18.82
C GLY A 120 -13.85 -1.78 -17.70
N ALA A 121 -13.30 -1.18 -16.65
CA ALA A 121 -12.83 -1.92 -15.49
C ALA A 121 -14.00 -2.29 -14.55
N ASP A 122 -13.83 -3.35 -13.77
CA ASP A 122 -14.84 -3.76 -12.80
C ASP A 122 -15.02 -2.71 -11.69
N ALA A 123 -16.28 -2.36 -11.40
CA ALA A 123 -16.65 -1.48 -10.30
C ALA A 123 -16.24 -2.04 -8.93
N ALA A 124 -16.14 -3.37 -8.80
CA ALA A 124 -15.66 -4.02 -7.57
C ALA A 124 -14.20 -3.65 -7.27
N TRP A 125 -13.35 -3.46 -8.29
CA TRP A 125 -11.93 -3.14 -8.09
C TRP A 125 -11.73 -1.75 -7.48
N ILE A 126 -12.49 -0.76 -7.95
CA ILE A 126 -12.41 0.60 -7.39
C ILE A 126 -13.03 0.66 -5.99
N ALA A 127 -14.10 -0.10 -5.73
CA ALA A 127 -14.67 -0.23 -4.39
C ALA A 127 -13.65 -0.85 -3.43
N GLU A 128 -13.01 -1.96 -3.81
CA GLU A 128 -11.95 -2.60 -3.03
C GLU A 128 -10.78 -1.64 -2.76
N ALA A 129 -10.31 -0.93 -3.79
CA ALA A 129 -9.23 0.03 -3.66
C ALA A 129 -9.52 1.16 -2.66
N ARG A 130 -10.80 1.54 -2.50
CA ARG A 130 -11.27 2.54 -1.54
C ARG A 130 -11.43 2.00 -0.11
N THR A 131 -11.68 0.69 0.05
CA THR A 131 -11.84 0.10 1.39
C THR A 131 -10.55 0.16 2.21
N THR A 132 -9.40 0.12 1.54
CA THR A 132 -8.09 0.13 2.19
C THR A 132 -7.37 1.45 1.94
N ASP A 133 -6.95 2.14 2.99
CA ASP A 133 -6.17 3.38 2.87
C ASP A 133 -4.74 3.13 2.35
N ARG A 134 -4.18 1.94 2.63
CA ARG A 134 -2.82 1.51 2.23
C ARG A 134 -2.83 0.14 1.58
N SER A 135 -1.79 -0.23 0.85
CA SER A 135 -1.75 -1.53 0.17
C SER A 135 -1.87 -2.71 1.14
N LYS A 136 -2.54 -3.79 0.73
CA LYS A 136 -2.62 -5.07 1.47
C LYS A 136 -1.22 -5.57 1.78
N ARG A 137 -0.28 -5.46 0.83
CA ARG A 137 1.14 -5.77 1.05
C ARG A 137 1.78 -4.92 2.14
N PHE A 138 1.50 -3.62 2.17
CA PHE A 138 2.00 -2.74 3.22
C PHE A 138 1.47 -3.16 4.61
N ILE A 139 0.17 -3.45 4.70
CA ILE A 139 -0.48 -3.90 5.94
C ILE A 139 0.16 -5.22 6.41
N ALA A 140 0.28 -6.21 5.52
CA ALA A 140 0.90 -7.50 5.83
C ALA A 140 2.36 -7.36 6.28
N ARG A 141 3.17 -6.54 5.58
CA ARG A 141 4.57 -6.29 5.96
C ARG A 141 4.66 -5.63 7.35
N ARG A 142 3.80 -4.66 7.62
CA ARG A 142 3.75 -3.98 8.92
C ARG A 142 3.43 -4.96 10.04
N ASP A 143 2.45 -5.83 9.82
CA ASP A 143 1.99 -6.77 10.84
C ASP A 143 2.99 -7.93 11.04
N ALA A 144 3.63 -8.41 9.97
CA ALA A 144 4.77 -9.33 10.05
C ALA A 144 5.95 -8.73 10.83
N ALA A 145 6.28 -7.45 10.61
CA ALA A 145 7.32 -6.76 11.35
C ALA A 145 6.99 -6.62 12.85
N LYS A 146 5.71 -6.39 13.18
CA LYS A 146 5.25 -6.37 14.59
C LYS A 146 5.36 -7.75 15.23
N LEU A 147 4.95 -8.80 14.53
CA LEU A 147 5.02 -10.17 15.02
C LEU A 147 6.47 -10.60 15.27
N LYS A 148 7.38 -10.31 14.32
CA LYS A 148 8.81 -10.58 14.47
C LYS A 148 9.40 -9.91 15.71
N ARG A 149 9.11 -8.64 15.94
CA ARG A 149 9.55 -7.92 17.15
C ARG A 149 8.99 -8.54 18.44
N LYS A 150 7.75 -9.03 18.42
CA LYS A 150 7.14 -9.72 19.57
C LYS A 150 7.86 -11.05 19.84
N GLN A 151 8.12 -11.84 18.81
CA GLN A 151 8.84 -13.11 18.91
C GLN A 151 10.28 -12.92 19.40
N GLU A 152 11.00 -11.92 18.89
CA GLU A 152 12.36 -11.58 19.35
C GLU A 152 12.37 -11.23 20.84
N ARG A 153 11.39 -10.46 21.32
CA ARG A 153 11.26 -10.13 22.75
C ARG A 153 10.97 -11.37 23.60
N GLN A 154 10.10 -12.26 23.12
CA GLN A 154 9.78 -13.51 23.82
C GLN A 154 11.01 -14.43 23.89
N LYS A 155 11.74 -14.57 22.78
CA LYS A 155 12.97 -15.37 22.73
C LYS A 155 14.04 -14.82 23.67
N LEU A 156 14.25 -13.51 23.68
CA LEU A 156 15.20 -12.86 24.58
C LEU A 156 14.80 -13.07 26.06
N ALA A 157 13.51 -13.01 26.38
CA ALA A 157 13.01 -13.28 27.72
C ALA A 157 13.27 -14.75 28.13
N GLN A 158 12.99 -15.71 27.24
CA GLN A 158 13.29 -17.12 27.45
C GLN A 158 14.78 -17.38 27.62
N GLU A 159 15.64 -16.78 26.80
CA GLU A 159 17.10 -16.88 26.92
C GLU A 159 17.59 -16.30 28.25
N ARG A 160 17.02 -15.17 28.70
CA ARG A 160 17.35 -14.58 30.00
C ARG A 160 16.92 -15.48 31.16
N ASP A 161 15.75 -16.09 31.07
CA ASP A 161 15.22 -16.93 32.13
C ASP A 161 15.93 -18.28 32.17
N ALA A 162 16.28 -18.86 31.01
CA ALA A 162 17.15 -20.04 30.89
C ALA A 162 18.55 -19.76 31.45
N LYS A 163 19.15 -18.59 31.15
CA LYS A 163 20.43 -18.18 31.73
C LYS A 163 20.37 -18.03 33.25
N LYS A 164 19.27 -17.50 33.79
CA LYS A 164 19.05 -17.41 35.24
C LYS A 164 18.88 -18.80 35.87
N ALA A 165 18.16 -19.71 35.20
CA ALA A 165 17.99 -21.08 35.65
C ALA A 165 19.32 -21.83 35.67
N ALA A 166 20.09 -21.79 34.58
CA ALA A 166 21.42 -22.40 34.50
C ALA A 166 22.37 -21.84 35.57
N LYS A 167 22.32 -20.54 35.86
CA LYS A 167 23.10 -19.94 36.95
C LYS A 167 22.70 -20.47 38.32
N ARG A 168 21.40 -20.69 38.57
CA ARG A 168 20.91 -21.26 39.83
C ARG A 168 21.31 -22.72 39.98
N GLU A 169 21.25 -23.50 38.90
CA GLU A 169 21.68 -24.90 38.88
C GLU A 169 23.19 -25.03 39.10
N ALA A 170 24.01 -24.20 38.44
CA ALA A 170 25.45 -24.16 38.66
C ALA A 170 25.79 -23.82 40.12
N LYS A 171 25.11 -22.82 40.71
CA LYS A 171 25.29 -22.46 42.12
C LYS A 171 24.92 -23.62 43.06
N LYS A 172 23.85 -24.37 42.76
CA LYS A 172 23.42 -25.53 43.55
C LYS A 172 24.44 -26.68 43.50
N LEU A 173 25.08 -26.90 42.35
CA LEU A 173 26.15 -27.91 42.20
C LEU A 173 27.42 -27.51 42.96
N GLU A 174 27.78 -26.22 42.99
CA GLU A 174 28.91 -25.73 43.78
C GLU A 174 28.64 -25.82 45.29
N GLU A 175 27.44 -25.46 45.75
CA GLU A 175 27.10 -25.46 47.18
C GLU A 175 26.83 -26.87 47.75
N GLY A 176 26.30 -27.79 46.94
CA GLY A 176 26.05 -29.19 47.36
C GLY A 176 27.30 -30.05 47.56
N GLY A 177 28.49 -29.58 47.17
CA GLY A 177 29.77 -30.26 47.41
C GLY A 177 30.44 -29.91 48.74
N ALA A 178 29.94 -28.90 49.47
CA ALA A 178 30.58 -28.39 50.69
C ALA A 178 29.90 -28.84 52.00
N ASP A 179 28.80 -29.58 51.93
CA ASP A 179 27.98 -29.94 53.11
C ASP A 179 28.09 -31.44 53.49
N ALA A 180 29.25 -32.04 53.27
CA ALA A 180 29.55 -33.43 53.66
C ALA A 180 30.70 -33.56 54.66
N SER A 181 31.17 -32.47 55.27
CA SER A 181 32.24 -32.50 56.28
C SER A 181 32.08 -31.39 57.33
N ASP A 182 31.12 -31.54 58.25
CA ASP A 182 31.29 -31.24 59.69
C ASP A 182 29.93 -31.33 60.42
N HIS A 183 29.59 -32.53 60.90
CA HIS A 183 28.64 -32.67 62.01
C HIS A 183 28.99 -33.88 62.88
N ASP A 184 30.14 -33.79 63.53
CA ASP A 184 30.40 -34.44 64.81
C ASP A 184 30.65 -33.34 65.84
N ASN A 185 29.59 -32.79 66.44
CA ASN A 185 29.71 -32.30 67.81
C ASN A 185 28.41 -32.50 68.60
N ASP A 186 28.64 -33.08 69.76
CA ASP A 186 27.77 -33.67 70.75
C ASP A 186 27.20 -32.63 71.72
N GLY A 187 26.00 -32.89 72.24
CA GLY A 187 25.62 -32.48 73.60
C GLY A 187 24.74 -31.24 73.85
N THR A 188 23.45 -31.52 74.12
CA THR A 188 22.73 -31.19 75.39
C THR A 188 21.61 -30.12 75.37
N ALA A 189 20.35 -30.62 75.49
CA ALA A 189 19.16 -30.17 76.25
C ALA A 189 18.66 -28.71 76.17
N GLU A 190 17.39 -28.32 76.33
CA GLU A 190 16.05 -28.90 76.43
C GLU A 190 15.09 -27.67 76.30
N ALA A 191 13.85 -27.88 75.81
CA ALA A 191 12.60 -27.16 76.19
C ALA A 191 11.63 -26.97 75.01
N THR A 192 10.82 -28.01 74.80
CA THR A 192 9.35 -27.99 74.72
C THR A 192 8.66 -26.62 74.65
N VAL A 193 7.94 -26.33 73.55
CA VAL A 193 6.53 -25.84 73.57
C VAL A 193 5.82 -26.31 72.29
N GLN A 194 4.77 -27.12 72.49
CA GLN A 194 3.72 -27.46 71.52
C GLN A 194 2.81 -26.25 71.24
N VAL A 195 2.43 -26.00 69.99
CA VAL A 195 1.02 -25.70 69.64
C VAL A 195 0.72 -26.28 68.25
N GLU A 196 -0.43 -26.93 68.20
CA GLU A 196 -1.05 -27.80 67.21
C GLU A 196 -1.94 -27.01 66.21
N ALA A 197 -2.53 -27.75 65.25
CA ALA A 197 -3.58 -27.41 64.26
C ALA A 197 -3.07 -27.00 62.86
N SER A 198 -3.01 -27.92 61.87
CA SER A 198 -4.09 -28.41 60.96
C SER A 198 -4.53 -27.31 59.95
N GLU A 199 -4.60 -27.46 58.62
CA GLU A 199 -5.10 -28.55 57.78
C GLU A 199 -4.52 -28.51 56.34
N THR A 200 -4.31 -29.71 55.78
CA THR A 200 -4.43 -30.20 54.39
C THR A 200 -3.97 -29.39 53.15
N PRO A 201 -3.14 -30.00 52.27
CA PRO A 201 -2.84 -29.52 50.92
C PRO A 201 -3.71 -30.19 49.83
N VAL A 202 -4.39 -29.38 49.01
CA VAL A 202 -5.09 -29.85 47.79
C VAL A 202 -4.12 -29.82 46.60
N VAL A 203 -3.86 -31.02 46.08
CA VAL A 203 -3.16 -31.31 44.83
C VAL A 203 -4.03 -30.87 43.64
N PRO A 204 -3.44 -30.43 42.53
CA PRO A 204 -3.99 -30.86 41.24
C PRO A 204 -2.94 -31.57 40.39
N SER A 205 -3.23 -32.85 40.13
CA SER A 205 -2.64 -33.65 39.06
C SER A 205 -3.10 -33.16 37.69
N PRO A 206 -2.29 -33.32 36.65
CA PRO A 206 -2.67 -33.01 35.27
C PRO A 206 -3.47 -34.19 34.67
N ALA A 207 -4.73 -33.93 34.31
CA ALA A 207 -5.53 -34.88 33.55
C ALA A 207 -5.18 -34.80 32.06
N LEU A 208 -4.60 -35.90 31.56
CA LEU A 208 -4.66 -36.32 30.17
C LEU A 208 -6.12 -36.63 29.79
N THR A 209 -6.61 -36.04 28.72
CA THR A 209 -7.71 -36.59 27.92
C THR A 209 -7.23 -36.76 26.49
N SER A 210 -6.97 -38.02 26.13
CA SER A 210 -6.99 -38.48 24.75
C SER A 210 -8.40 -38.95 24.39
N THR A 211 -8.61 -39.03 23.08
CA THR A 211 -9.53 -39.88 22.31
C THR A 211 -10.85 -39.27 21.81
N LYS A 212 -11.02 -39.46 20.49
CA LYS A 212 -12.25 -39.55 19.69
C LYS A 212 -12.90 -38.21 19.34
N ASP A 213 -13.36 -37.94 18.12
CA ASP A 213 -13.63 -38.81 16.99
C ASP A 213 -13.65 -37.96 15.71
N ALA A 214 -13.60 -38.66 14.59
CA ALA A 214 -13.76 -38.15 13.25
C ALA A 214 -15.07 -37.36 13.05
N MET A 215 -15.03 -36.29 12.26
CA MET A 215 -16.08 -35.99 11.26
C MET A 215 -15.62 -34.87 10.33
N GLN A 216 -15.18 -35.29 9.14
CA GLN A 216 -15.32 -34.52 7.92
C GLN A 216 -16.81 -34.25 7.68
N PRO A 217 -17.21 -33.07 7.19
CA PRO A 217 -18.32 -32.98 6.27
C PRO A 217 -17.75 -32.99 4.86
N GLU A 218 -17.75 -34.20 4.30
CA GLU A 218 -17.89 -34.45 2.88
C GLU A 218 -19.20 -33.78 2.43
N VAL A 219 -19.10 -32.71 1.65
CA VAL A 219 -20.25 -32.15 0.93
C VAL A 219 -20.04 -32.53 -0.52
N GLU A 220 -20.50 -33.74 -0.85
CA GLU A 220 -20.72 -34.15 -2.23
C GLU A 220 -21.82 -33.28 -2.89
N PRO A 221 -21.73 -33.09 -4.22
CA PRO A 221 -22.58 -32.18 -4.97
C PRO A 221 -23.96 -32.79 -5.24
N LYS A 222 -25.02 -32.09 -4.84
CA LYS A 222 -26.38 -32.39 -5.31
C LYS A 222 -26.48 -32.09 -6.81
N LYS A 223 -26.42 -33.16 -7.57
CA LYS A 223 -26.98 -33.32 -8.91
C LYS A 223 -28.50 -33.27 -8.80
N THR A 224 -29.13 -32.24 -9.34
CA THR A 224 -30.54 -32.27 -9.75
C THR A 224 -30.62 -31.83 -11.20
N GLU A 225 -31.15 -32.76 -11.98
CA GLU A 225 -31.44 -32.73 -13.41
C GLU A 225 -32.54 -31.73 -13.79
N PRO A 226 -32.75 -31.52 -15.11
CA PRO A 226 -33.46 -30.38 -15.68
C PRO A 226 -34.96 -30.65 -15.85
N SER A 227 -35.75 -29.58 -15.77
CA SER A 227 -37.13 -29.59 -16.25
C SER A 227 -37.47 -28.24 -16.89
N HIS A 228 -37.24 -28.19 -18.21
CA HIS A 228 -38.22 -27.89 -19.27
C HIS A 228 -39.16 -26.65 -19.23
N PRO A 229 -39.70 -26.25 -20.41
CA PRO A 229 -39.84 -24.85 -20.81
C PRO A 229 -41.30 -24.36 -20.84
N SER A 230 -41.47 -23.05 -20.77
CA SER A 230 -42.72 -22.35 -21.12
C SER A 230 -42.34 -20.97 -21.65
N LYS A 231 -42.29 -20.75 -22.97
CA LYS A 231 -43.40 -20.57 -23.93
C LYS A 231 -44.08 -19.20 -23.79
N ALA A 232 -43.83 -18.39 -24.82
CA ALA A 232 -44.70 -17.41 -25.47
C ALA A 232 -45.24 -16.21 -24.69
N ALA A 233 -44.85 -15.01 -25.13
CA ALA A 233 -45.78 -13.97 -25.61
C ALA A 233 -45.03 -12.76 -26.20
N GLN A 234 -44.87 -12.74 -27.53
CA GLN A 234 -45.12 -11.54 -28.37
C GLN A 234 -46.64 -11.55 -28.70
N PRO A 235 -47.35 -10.45 -29.03
CA PRO A 235 -47.02 -9.41 -30.03
C PRO A 235 -47.35 -7.98 -29.54
N THR A 236 -46.98 -6.87 -30.19
CA THR A 236 -47.59 -6.24 -31.37
C THR A 236 -46.69 -5.09 -31.85
N LYS A 237 -46.18 -5.05 -33.09
CA LYS A 237 -46.77 -4.42 -34.30
C LYS A 237 -47.39 -3.01 -34.10
N ALA A 238 -46.62 -1.99 -34.49
CA ALA A 238 -47.04 -0.83 -35.33
C ALA A 238 -45.73 -0.20 -35.88
N LYS A 239 -45.43 -0.24 -37.20
CA LYS A 239 -45.93 0.68 -38.25
C LYS A 239 -45.61 2.12 -37.82
N HIS A 240 -44.69 2.87 -38.43
CA HIS A 240 -44.83 3.40 -39.78
C HIS A 240 -43.57 4.21 -40.18
N GLU A 241 -43.30 4.22 -41.48
CA GLU A 241 -42.65 5.26 -42.29
C GLU A 241 -41.12 5.47 -42.34
N GLN A 242 -40.66 5.14 -43.55
CA GLN A 242 -39.40 5.48 -44.22
C GLN A 242 -39.43 6.92 -44.81
N PRO A 243 -38.32 7.42 -45.39
CA PRO A 243 -37.90 8.82 -45.33
C PRO A 243 -38.18 9.61 -46.61
N PRO A 244 -37.98 10.95 -46.61
CA PRO A 244 -37.61 11.69 -47.80
C PRO A 244 -36.11 12.02 -47.77
N LYS A 245 -35.34 11.48 -48.72
CA LYS A 245 -34.94 12.11 -49.99
C LYS A 245 -34.03 13.34 -49.83
N ALA A 246 -32.77 13.08 -50.18
CA ALA A 246 -31.95 13.83 -51.14
C ALA A 246 -32.03 15.36 -51.14
N LYS A 247 -30.96 15.99 -50.65
CA LYS A 247 -30.41 17.20 -51.28
C LYS A 247 -28.96 16.99 -51.67
N GLN A 248 -28.83 16.80 -52.97
CA GLN A 248 -27.65 16.96 -53.80
C GLN A 248 -27.19 18.43 -53.79
N SER A 249 -25.92 18.67 -54.17
CA SER A 249 -25.25 19.96 -54.39
C SER A 249 -24.63 20.57 -53.10
N GLN A 250 -23.38 21.03 -53.04
CA GLN A 250 -22.45 21.52 -54.06
C GLN A 250 -21.00 21.28 -53.61
N GLN A 251 -20.13 20.88 -54.55
CA GLN A 251 -18.69 21.05 -54.45
C GLN A 251 -18.33 22.53 -54.60
N PRO A 252 -17.42 23.09 -53.78
CA PRO A 252 -16.60 24.22 -54.21
C PRO A 252 -15.16 23.77 -54.48
N LYS A 253 -14.84 23.82 -55.77
CA LYS A 253 -13.58 24.23 -56.42
C LYS A 253 -12.31 24.22 -55.56
N ALA A 254 -11.35 23.45 -56.07
CA ALA A 254 -9.93 23.57 -55.83
C ALA A 254 -9.45 25.03 -55.80
N LYS A 255 -8.84 25.42 -54.68
CA LYS A 255 -7.91 26.55 -54.61
C LYS A 255 -6.51 26.01 -54.42
N GLN A 256 -5.84 25.90 -55.55
CA GLN A 256 -4.39 25.89 -55.73
C GLN A 256 -3.79 27.05 -54.91
N SER A 257 -3.17 26.75 -53.78
CA SER A 257 -2.38 27.69 -52.99
C SER A 257 -0.95 27.19 -52.89
N GLN A 258 -0.16 27.73 -53.81
CA GLN A 258 1.21 28.21 -53.66
C GLN A 258 2.05 27.60 -52.53
N GLN A 259 3.07 26.87 -52.97
CA GLN A 259 4.26 26.47 -52.23
C GLN A 259 4.86 27.64 -51.42
N PRO A 260 5.11 27.48 -50.11
CA PRO A 260 6.06 28.33 -49.42
C PRO A 260 7.50 27.88 -49.73
N LYS A 261 8.25 28.82 -50.29
CA LYS A 261 9.69 28.76 -50.57
C LYS A 261 10.49 28.24 -49.38
N ALA A 262 11.42 27.34 -49.69
CA ALA A 262 12.47 26.89 -48.79
C ALA A 262 13.23 28.09 -48.20
N LYS A 263 13.12 28.27 -46.87
CA LYS A 263 14.06 29.09 -46.12
C LYS A 263 15.28 28.23 -45.79
N GLN A 264 16.29 28.44 -46.62
CA GLN A 264 17.70 28.17 -46.38
C GLN A 264 18.09 28.68 -44.99
N THR A 265 18.15 27.79 -44.00
CA THR A 265 18.67 28.11 -42.67
C THR A 265 20.14 27.76 -42.66
N GLN A 266 20.92 28.79 -42.37
CA GLN A 266 22.36 28.82 -42.40
C GLN A 266 22.94 27.82 -41.38
N GLN A 267 23.95 27.09 -41.84
CA GLN A 267 24.83 26.26 -41.01
C GLN A 267 25.51 27.13 -39.94
N PRO A 268 25.50 26.73 -38.65
CA PRO A 268 26.49 27.25 -37.72
C PRO A 268 27.84 26.57 -38.00
N LYS A 269 28.82 27.43 -38.34
CA LYS A 269 30.24 27.10 -38.50
C LYS A 269 30.77 26.24 -37.36
N ALA A 270 31.46 25.17 -37.73
CA ALA A 270 32.38 24.43 -36.89
C ALA A 270 33.39 25.40 -36.24
N LYS A 271 33.35 25.51 -34.91
CA LYS A 271 34.47 26.04 -34.13
C LYS A 271 35.38 24.87 -33.75
N GLN A 272 36.46 24.82 -34.52
CA GLN A 272 37.75 24.22 -34.28
C GLN A 272 38.07 24.07 -32.78
N ALA A 273 38.21 22.83 -32.34
CA ALA A 273 38.82 22.49 -31.07
C ALA A 273 40.32 22.78 -31.15
N GLN A 274 40.84 23.57 -30.22
CA GLN A 274 42.24 23.53 -29.82
C GLN A 274 42.35 23.05 -28.37
N PRO A 275 43.39 22.26 -28.05
CA PRO A 275 43.60 21.68 -26.73
C PRO A 275 44.26 22.73 -25.83
N ASN A 276 43.59 23.13 -24.75
CA ASN A 276 44.23 24.00 -23.76
C ASN A 276 44.75 23.20 -22.57
N GLN A 277 46.02 23.46 -22.31
CA GLN A 277 46.92 22.80 -21.39
C GLN A 277 46.52 23.03 -19.93
N SER A 278 46.77 21.98 -19.15
CA SER A 278 47.23 21.99 -17.76
C SER A 278 47.55 23.35 -17.14
N GLN A 279 46.77 23.75 -16.12
CA GLN A 279 47.31 24.47 -14.97
C GLN A 279 46.62 24.02 -13.68
N SER A 280 47.43 23.32 -12.88
CA SER A 280 47.23 22.98 -11.47
C SER A 280 46.99 24.23 -10.62
N LYS A 281 45.76 24.41 -10.12
CA LYS A 281 45.50 25.31 -8.99
C LYS A 281 45.61 24.53 -7.68
N LYS A 282 46.82 24.60 -7.11
CA LYS A 282 47.05 24.50 -5.67
C LYS A 282 46.29 25.62 -4.96
N GLY A 283 45.65 25.27 -3.84
CA GLY A 283 45.37 26.19 -2.76
C GLY A 283 43.93 26.71 -2.67
N GLN A 284 43.17 26.17 -1.72
CA GLN A 284 42.79 26.91 -0.51
C GLN A 284 42.02 25.96 0.41
N LYS A 285 42.73 25.43 1.42
CA LYS A 285 42.11 24.80 2.58
C LYS A 285 41.35 25.89 3.32
N LYS A 286 40.01 25.82 3.30
CA LYS A 286 39.18 26.63 4.20
C LYS A 286 39.44 26.15 5.65
N PRO A 287 39.66 27.08 6.61
CA PRO A 287 39.82 26.70 8.00
C PRO A 287 38.51 26.09 8.53
N PHE A 288 38.64 24.88 9.07
CA PHE A 288 37.60 24.19 9.80
C PHE A 288 37.21 25.05 11.01
N GLN A 289 36.05 25.72 10.94
CA GLN A 289 35.50 26.38 12.12
C GLN A 289 35.11 25.29 13.12
N LYS A 290 35.83 25.24 14.24
CA LYS A 290 35.47 24.46 15.43
C LYS A 290 34.07 24.89 15.87
N LYS A 291 33.06 24.08 15.54
CA LYS A 291 31.76 24.15 16.19
C LYS A 291 32.00 23.88 17.68
N GLY A 292 31.61 24.83 18.52
CA GLY A 292 31.73 24.72 19.97
C GLY A 292 30.99 23.51 20.53
N PRO A 293 31.28 23.13 21.78
CA PRO A 293 30.67 21.98 22.43
C PRO A 293 29.14 22.10 22.44
N PRO A 294 28.41 21.01 22.22
CA PRO A 294 26.96 21.01 22.22
C PRO A 294 26.45 21.49 23.59
N GLN A 295 25.64 22.55 23.58
CA GLN A 295 24.93 23.01 24.77
C GLN A 295 24.06 21.86 25.30
N LYS A 296 24.21 21.57 26.60
CA LYS A 296 23.43 20.57 27.30
C LYS A 296 21.94 20.91 27.17
N PRO A 297 21.07 19.96 26.78
CA PRO A 297 19.64 20.18 26.83
C PRO A 297 19.23 20.46 28.28
N GLY A 298 18.55 21.60 28.48
CA GLY A 298 18.02 21.99 29.78
C GLY A 298 17.04 20.95 30.35
N PRO A 299 16.80 20.97 31.67
CA PRO A 299 15.94 20.00 32.34
C PRO A 299 14.52 20.09 31.80
N SER A 300 14.12 19.09 31.02
CA SER A 300 12.75 18.86 30.62
C SER A 300 11.91 18.63 31.88
N LYS A 301 10.97 19.56 32.13
CA LYS A 301 9.93 19.40 33.14
C LYS A 301 9.22 18.07 32.89
N LYS A 302 9.52 17.07 33.74
CA LYS A 302 8.74 15.84 33.86
C LYS A 302 7.34 16.25 34.31
N ARG A 303 6.38 16.31 33.37
CA ARG A 303 4.97 16.19 33.74
C ARG A 303 4.80 14.76 34.22
N SER A 304 4.60 14.62 35.52
CA SER A 304 4.10 13.41 36.17
C SER A 304 2.73 13.10 35.58
N LEU A 305 2.69 12.27 34.54
CA LEU A 305 1.49 11.55 34.17
C LEU A 305 1.41 10.34 35.10
N ASP A 306 0.61 10.51 36.13
CA ASP A 306 0.19 9.44 37.01
C ASP A 306 -0.68 8.47 36.19
N PRO A 307 -0.27 7.21 35.97
CA PRO A 307 -0.99 6.29 35.09
C PRO A 307 -2.22 5.66 35.75
N TRP A 308 -2.59 6.08 36.97
CA TRP A 308 -3.63 5.45 37.79
C TRP A 308 -4.78 6.38 38.23
N ALA A 309 -4.89 7.59 37.69
CA ALA A 309 -6.09 8.41 37.90
C ALA A 309 -7.30 7.76 37.22
N ALA A 310 -8.20 7.20 38.05
CA ALA A 310 -9.47 6.63 37.62
C ALA A 310 -10.35 7.68 36.92
N PRO A 311 -11.09 7.32 35.85
CA PRO A 311 -12.02 8.23 35.21
C PRO A 311 -13.28 8.38 36.09
N GLU A 312 -13.31 9.43 36.91
CA GLU A 312 -14.53 9.83 37.59
C GLU A 312 -15.50 10.48 36.59
N ALA A 313 -16.77 10.11 36.72
CA ALA A 313 -17.86 10.43 35.83
C ALA A 313 -18.10 11.94 35.71
N ALA A 314 -17.97 12.48 34.48
CA ALA A 314 -18.49 13.79 34.14
C ALA A 314 -19.69 13.62 33.19
N SER A 315 -20.86 13.44 33.81
CA SER A 315 -22.16 13.77 33.22
C SER A 315 -22.36 15.29 33.19
N HIS A 316 -23.16 15.73 32.22
CA HIS A 316 -23.77 17.06 32.04
C HIS A 316 -23.04 18.07 31.15
N GLY A 317 -23.80 18.56 30.16
CA GLY A 317 -23.60 19.88 29.59
C GLY A 317 -23.53 19.92 28.07
N ALA A 318 -24.65 19.66 27.39
CA ALA A 318 -24.82 20.10 26.01
C ALA A 318 -25.02 21.63 25.97
N PRO A 319 -24.29 22.38 25.14
CA PRO A 319 -24.75 23.70 24.72
C PRO A 319 -25.38 23.61 23.33
N SER A 320 -26.67 23.96 23.28
CA SER A 320 -27.36 24.32 22.03
C SER A 320 -26.73 25.60 21.47
N PHE A 321 -26.26 25.57 20.23
CA PHE A 321 -25.98 26.79 19.46
C PHE A 321 -26.92 26.86 18.27
N SER A 322 -28.00 27.62 18.47
CA SER A 322 -28.94 28.07 17.45
C SER A 322 -28.52 29.40 16.84
N MET A 323 -28.84 29.58 15.56
CA MET A 323 -29.08 30.84 14.84
C MET A 323 -27.87 31.72 14.49
N GLY A 324 -27.71 31.96 13.18
CA GLY A 324 -26.79 32.96 12.66
C GLY A 324 -26.81 33.13 11.15
N ALA A 325 -27.98 33.25 10.53
CA ALA A 325 -28.10 33.64 9.12
C ALA A 325 -27.55 35.06 8.90
N LYS A 326 -26.58 35.23 8.00
CA LYS A 326 -26.28 36.52 7.35
C LYS A 326 -26.02 36.33 5.86
N LYS A 327 -27.08 36.59 5.08
CA LYS A 327 -27.00 37.02 3.67
C LYS A 327 -26.07 38.22 3.56
N LYS A 328 -25.08 38.16 2.68
CA LYS A 328 -24.52 39.36 2.03
C LYS A 328 -24.57 39.16 0.52
N ALA A 329 -25.57 39.80 -0.08
CA ALA A 329 -25.57 40.11 -1.50
C ALA A 329 -24.38 41.05 -1.79
N ARG A 330 -23.58 40.73 -2.79
CA ARG A 330 -22.62 41.67 -3.36
C ARG A 330 -23.12 42.08 -4.74
N ALA A 331 -23.41 43.37 -4.85
CA ALA A 331 -23.83 44.04 -6.05
C ALA A 331 -22.69 44.10 -7.06
N ASN A 332 -23.07 43.86 -8.31
CA ASN A 332 -22.34 44.14 -9.54
C ASN A 332 -22.21 45.65 -9.74
N PRO A 333 -21.08 46.16 -10.27
CA PRO A 333 -21.16 47.39 -11.05
C PRO A 333 -20.44 47.33 -12.39
N LYS A 334 -21.23 47.72 -13.40
CA LYS A 334 -20.89 48.66 -14.47
C LYS A 334 -20.08 48.13 -15.66
N SER A 335 -20.87 47.76 -16.66
CA SER A 335 -20.74 48.22 -18.05
C SER A 335 -20.25 49.67 -18.19
N LYS A 336 -19.36 49.92 -19.16
CA LYS A 336 -19.23 51.20 -19.88
C LYS A 336 -18.27 51.03 -21.08
N PRO A 337 -18.29 51.99 -22.03
CA PRO A 337 -19.06 51.98 -23.28
C PRO A 337 -18.33 51.35 -24.46
#